data_AF-A0A1G6XAH8-F1
#
_entry.id   AF-A0A1G6XAH8-F1
#
_cell.length_a   1.000
_cell.length_b   1.000
_cell.length_c   1.000
_cell.angle_alpha   90.00
_cell.angle_beta   90.00
_cell.angle_gamma   90.00
#
_symmetry.space_group_name_H-M   'P 1'
#
loop_
_entity.id
_entity.type
_entity.pdbx_description
1 polymer ?
#
loop_
_entity_poly.entity_id
_entity_poly.type
_entity_poly.pdbx_seq_one_letter_code
_entity_poly.pdbx_strand_id
1 'polypeptide(L)' 'MTYIAHFTAKHRVVEIEQHSIFIWRQESGEVDKELLANKIIRESSIHFFRLASGDNYVIEQNDISICVRKALPFSG' A
#
# COMPACT_ATOMS: atom_id res chain seq x y z
N MET A 1 16.53 -8.70 -4.15
CA MET A 1 15.59 -9.22 -5.17
C MET A 1 14.40 -8.29 -5.32
N THR A 2 13.83 -8.19 -6.52
CA THR A 2 12.60 -7.41 -6.76
C THR A 2 11.38 -8.28 -6.46
N TYR A 3 10.37 -7.68 -5.86
CA TYR A 3 9.11 -8.32 -5.52
C TYR A 3 7.94 -7.50 -6.05
N ILE A 4 6.81 -8.16 -6.26
CA ILE A 4 5.55 -7.56 -6.69
C ILE A 4 4.43 -8.01 -5.76
N ALA A 5 3.56 -7.09 -5.37
CA ALA A 5 2.38 -7.38 -4.57
C ALA A 5 1.12 -6.75 -5.17
N HIS A 6 0.04 -7.51 -5.15
CA HIS A 6 -1.31 -6.99 -5.35
C HIS A 6 -1.92 -6.68 -3.99
N PHE A 7 -2.43 -5.46 -3.83
CA PHE A 7 -3.06 -5.01 -2.60
C PHE A 7 -4.34 -4.21 -2.86
N THR A 8 -5.19 -4.17 -1.85
CA THR A 8 -6.27 -3.19 -1.75
C THR A 8 -6.03 -2.29 -0.54
N ALA A 9 -6.36 -0.99 -0.66
CA ALA A 9 -6.30 -0.05 0.45
C ALA A 9 -7.63 0.67 0.65
N LYS A 10 -8.02 0.86 1.91
CA LYS A 10 -9.22 1.60 2.30
C LYS A 10 -8.86 2.66 3.33
N HIS A 11 -9.40 3.86 3.14
CA HIS A 11 -9.37 4.90 4.15
C HIS A 11 -10.63 4.81 5.01
N ARG A 12 -10.53 5.16 6.29
CA ARG A 12 -11.64 5.11 7.24
C ARG A 12 -12.85 5.98 6.82
N VAL A 13 -12.59 7.13 6.19
CA VAL A 13 -13.61 8.16 5.86
C VAL A 13 -13.78 8.39 4.37
N VAL A 14 -12.75 8.14 3.56
CA VAL A 14 -12.82 8.41 2.12
C VAL A 14 -13.43 7.18 1.46
N GLU A 15 -14.63 7.32 0.87
CA GLU A 15 -15.39 6.24 0.23
C GLU A 15 -14.82 5.79 -1.13
N ILE A 16 -13.49 5.64 -1.20
CA ILE A 16 -12.76 5.19 -2.38
C ILE A 16 -11.87 4.02 -1.96
N GLU A 17 -11.83 2.96 -2.77
CA GLU A 17 -10.93 1.83 -2.58
C GLU A 17 -9.80 1.87 -3.61
N GLN A 18 -8.55 1.81 -3.14
CA GLN A 18 -7.39 1.69 -4.02
C GLN A 18 -7.16 0.22 -4.34
N HIS A 19 -7.27 -0.17 -5.61
CA HIS A 19 -6.80 -1.46 -6.11
C HIS A 19 -5.52 -1.26 -6.90
N SER A 20 -4.40 -1.82 -6.46
CA SER A 20 -3.11 -1.51 -7.11
C SER A 20 -2.05 -2.60 -6.94
N ILE A 21 -0.96 -2.40 -7.66
CA ILE A 21 0.25 -3.19 -7.61
C ILE A 21 1.36 -2.37 -6.94
N PHE A 22 2.15 -3.01 -6.08
CA PHE A 22 3.33 -2.42 -5.46
C PHE A 22 4.56 -3.26 -5.79
N ILE A 23 5.60 -2.62 -6.33
CA ILE A 23 6.88 -3.26 -6.67
C ILE A 23 7.95 -2.67 -5.76
N TRP A 24 8.76 -3.52 -5.13
CA TRP A 24 9.86 -3.08 -4.26
C TRP A 24 11.07 -4.00 -4.35
N ARG A 25 12.19 -3.55 -3.79
CA ARG A 25 13.41 -4.36 -3.62
C ARG A 25 13.61 -4.68 -2.14
N GLN A 26 14.06 -5.90 -1.86
CA GLN A 26 14.46 -6.37 -0.53
C GLN A 26 15.74 -7.21 -0.62
N GLU A 27 16.61 -7.11 0.40
CA GLU A 27 17.97 -7.69 0.34
C GLU A 27 17.95 -9.22 0.40
N SER A 28 17.07 -9.84 1.19
CA SER A 28 16.69 -11.26 1.16
C SER A 28 15.65 -11.52 2.27
N GLY A 29 15.14 -12.76 2.40
CA GLY A 29 14.22 -13.15 3.49
C GLY A 29 12.78 -13.39 3.03
N GLU A 30 11.94 -13.88 3.96
CA GLU A 30 10.51 -14.04 3.72
C GLU A 30 9.81 -12.68 3.67
N VAL A 31 8.68 -12.62 2.96
CA VAL A 31 7.86 -11.41 2.90
C VAL A 31 7.01 -11.33 4.15
N ASP A 32 7.41 -10.48 5.08
CA ASP A 32 6.57 -10.08 6.21
C ASP A 32 5.45 -9.16 5.71
N LYS A 33 4.20 -9.62 5.89
CA LYS A 33 3.01 -8.91 5.41
C LYS A 33 2.74 -7.60 6.15
N GLU A 34 3.08 -7.52 7.42
CA GLU A 34 2.88 -6.31 8.23
C GLU A 34 3.89 -5.24 7.84
N LEU A 35 5.16 -5.62 7.70
CA LEU A 35 6.20 -4.72 7.19
C LEU A 35 5.89 -4.25 5.76
N LEU A 36 5.41 -5.14 4.90
CA LEU A 36 4.98 -4.79 3.55
C LEU A 36 3.77 -3.85 3.55
N ALA A 37 2.75 -4.12 4.37
CA ALA A 37 1.59 -3.25 4.49
C ALA A 37 1.99 -1.84 4.95
N ASN A 38 2.82 -1.74 5.99
CA ASN A 38 3.34 -0.46 6.48
C ASN A 38 4.16 0.28 5.41
N LYS A 39 4.94 -0.45 4.59
CA LYS A 39 5.67 0.13 3.46
C LYS A 39 4.71 0.66 2.38
N ILE A 40 3.68 -0.11 2.02
CA ILE A 40 2.65 0.30 1.05
C ILE A 40 1.91 1.55 1.53
N ILE A 41 1.56 1.65 2.83
CA ILE A 41 0.94 2.86 3.40
C ILE A 41 1.83 4.08 3.17
N ARG A 42 3.11 3.99 3.57
CA ARG A 42 4.05 5.10 3.53
C ARG A 42 4.42 5.54 2.11
N GLU A 43 4.55 4.60 1.18
CA GLU A 43 5.11 4.87 -0.15
C GLU A 43 4.06 4.98 -1.25
N SER A 44 2.81 4.55 -0.99
CA SER A 44 1.75 4.55 -2.01
C SER A 44 0.42 5.08 -1.48
N SER A 45 -0.21 4.39 -0.53
CA SER A 45 -1.63 4.62 -0.24
C SER A 45 -1.90 5.99 0.38
N ILE A 46 -1.03 6.50 1.24
CA ILE A 46 -1.20 7.85 1.80
C ILE A 46 -1.22 8.93 0.71
N HIS A 47 -0.38 8.79 -0.31
CA HIS A 47 -0.31 9.72 -1.42
C HIS A 47 -1.55 9.60 -2.31
N PHE A 48 -2.00 8.37 -2.57
CA PHE A 48 -3.24 8.13 -3.32
C PHE A 48 -4.43 8.82 -2.64
N PHE A 49 -4.63 8.59 -1.33
CA PHE A 49 -5.77 9.18 -0.63
C PHE A 49 -5.69 10.69 -0.54
N ARG A 50 -4.51 11.28 -0.31
CA ARG A 50 -4.32 12.74 -0.35
C ARG A 50 -4.68 13.34 -1.71
N LEU A 51 -4.32 12.66 -2.80
CA LEU A 51 -4.68 13.10 -4.15
C LEU A 51 -6.18 12.95 -4.42
N ALA A 52 -6.79 11.86 -3.97
CA ALA A 52 -8.21 11.56 -4.21
C ALA A 52 -9.16 12.41 -3.36
N SER A 53 -8.77 12.77 -2.13
CA SER A 53 -9.60 13.55 -1.20
C SER A 53 -9.53 15.06 -1.41
N GLY A 54 -8.47 15.55 -2.09
CA GLY A 54 -8.11 16.96 -2.08
C GLY A 54 -7.87 17.46 -0.65
N ASP A 55 -8.17 18.73 -0.41
CA ASP A 55 -7.97 19.41 0.90
C ASP A 55 -9.14 19.23 1.88
N ASN A 56 -10.12 18.38 1.55
CA ASN A 56 -11.34 18.22 2.35
C ASN A 56 -11.12 17.40 3.64
N TYR A 57 -10.03 16.62 3.71
CA TYR A 57 -9.78 15.69 4.81
C TYR A 57 -8.29 15.66 5.17
N VAL A 58 -8.00 15.61 6.46
CA VAL A 58 -6.65 15.27 6.94
C VAL A 58 -6.47 13.77 6.79
N ILE A 59 -5.52 13.36 5.94
CA ILE A 59 -5.21 11.96 5.69
C ILE A 59 -4.01 11.53 6.55
N GLU A 60 -4.28 10.67 7.52
CA GLU A 60 -3.28 10.05 8.40
C GLU A 60 -3.04 8.58 8.06
N GLN A 61 -1.83 8.08 8.36
CA GLN A 61 -1.48 6.68 8.08
C GLN A 61 -2.37 5.69 8.84
N ASN A 62 -2.75 6.03 10.08
CA ASN A 62 -3.55 5.17 10.95
C ASN A 62 -5.00 5.01 10.48
N ASP A 63 -5.47 5.87 9.58
CA ASP A 63 -6.78 5.77 8.96
C ASP A 63 -6.79 4.90 7.70
N ILE A 64 -5.62 4.40 7.27
CA ILE A 64 -5.46 3.59 6.07
C ILE A 64 -5.24 2.13 6.47
N SER A 65 -6.08 1.25 5.94
CA SER A 65 -5.94 -0.20 6.06
C SER A 65 -5.47 -0.80 4.73
N ILE A 66 -4.47 -1.68 4.79
CA ILE A 66 -3.95 -2.42 3.63
C ILE A 66 -4.32 -3.89 3.74
N CYS A 67 -4.81 -4.45 2.64
CA CYS A 67 -4.96 -5.89 2.46
C CYS A 67 -4.04 -6.36 1.32
N VAL A 68 -2.91 -6.98 1.66
CA VAL A 68 -2.04 -7.63 0.68
C VAL A 68 -2.68 -8.96 0.27
N ARG A 69 -3.10 -9.05 -0.99
CA ARG A 69 -3.76 -10.24 -1.55
C ARG A 69 -2.76 -11.28 -1.99
N LYS A 70 -1.67 -10.85 -2.61
CA LYS A 70 -0.62 -11.73 -3.14
C LYS A 70 0.71 -10.99 -3.16
N ALA A 71 1.81 -11.67 -2.85
CA ALA A 71 3.17 -11.15 -2.96
C ALA A 71 4.09 -12.26 -3.46
N LEU A 72 4.96 -11.95 -4.42
CA LEU A 72 5.88 -12.91 -5.05
C LEU A 72 7.14 -12.22 -5.58
N PRO A 73 8.24 -12.97 -5.77
CA PRO A 73 9.39 -12.51 -6.53
C PRO A 73 8.96 -12.02 -7.92
N PHE A 74 9.62 -10.97 -8.41
CA PHE A 74 9.34 -10.35 -9.69
C PHE A 74 10.63 -10.16 -10.50
N SER A 75 10.63 -10.64 -11.74
CA SER A 75 11.82 -10.65 -12.59
C SER A 75 11.94 -9.45 -13.52
N GLY A 76 10.88 -8.65 -13.67
CA GLY A 76 10.80 -7.63 -14.72
C GLY A 76 10.33 -8.26 -16.03
#